data_AF-F4R6G4-F1
#
_entry.id   AF-F4R6G4-F1
#
_cell.length_a   1.000
_cell.length_b   1.000
_cell.length_c   1.000
_cell.angle_alpha   90.00
_cell.angle_beta   90.00
_cell.angle_gamma   90.00
#
_symmetry.space_group_name_H-M   'P 1'
#
loop_
_entity.id
_entity.type
_entity.pdbx_description
1 polymer ?
#
loop_
_entity_poly.entity_id
_entity_poly.type
_entity_poly.pdbx_seq_one_letter_code
_entity_poly.pdbx_strand_id
1 'polypeptide(L)'
;MNANKAIYGPGGTYHHFAGKDASRAFVTGCFKSGLTYDTRGFNDQQKKALDHWSGFFENSPKYPKVGTVILPKIDPNVPLPKDCDPKLEGGAV
;
A
#
# COMPACT_ATOMS: atom_id res chain seq x y z
N MET A 1 -2.90 -7.39 19.96
CA MET A 1 -1.49 -6.93 20.13
C MET A 1 -1.03 -6.37 18.80
N ASN A 2 -0.53 -5.12 18.77
CA ASN A 2 -0.07 -4.50 17.52
C ASN A 2 1.39 -4.91 17.28
N ALA A 3 1.62 -5.89 16.41
CA ALA A 3 2.86 -6.65 16.32
C ALA A 3 4.11 -5.80 15.99
N ASN A 4 3.97 -4.53 15.57
CA ASN A 4 5.09 -3.65 15.21
C ASN A 4 4.82 -2.16 15.48
N LYS A 5 4.52 -1.79 16.74
CA LYS A 5 4.29 -0.38 17.12
C LYS A 5 5.49 0.54 16.83
N ALA A 6 6.72 0.04 16.83
CA ALA A 6 7.90 0.84 16.50
C ALA A 6 7.94 1.30 15.03
N ILE A 7 7.31 0.54 14.12
CA ILE A 7 7.37 0.78 12.67
C ILE A 7 6.11 1.52 12.19
N TYR A 8 4.94 1.07 12.61
CA TYR A 8 3.64 1.64 12.20
C TYR A 8 3.01 2.58 13.24
N GLY A 9 3.52 2.60 14.47
CA GLY A 9 3.04 3.50 15.51
C GLY A 9 3.60 4.93 15.39
N PRO A 10 3.10 5.87 16.21
CA PRO A 10 3.54 7.27 16.17
C PRO A 10 5.07 7.40 16.26
N GLY A 11 5.67 8.10 15.30
CA GLY A 11 7.13 8.27 15.17
C GLY A 11 7.86 7.17 14.40
N GLY A 12 7.17 6.12 13.94
CA GLY A 12 7.75 5.06 13.11
C GLY A 12 7.87 5.46 11.63
N THR A 13 8.81 4.84 10.93
CA THR A 13 9.09 5.10 9.50
C THR A 13 7.93 4.77 8.57
N TYR A 14 7.00 3.92 8.99
CA TYR A 14 5.80 3.52 8.24
C TYR A 14 4.52 3.95 8.94
N HIS A 15 4.59 4.94 9.85
CA HIS A 15 3.43 5.44 10.56
C HIS A 15 2.32 5.95 9.63
N HIS A 16 2.69 6.53 8.49
CA HIS A 16 1.75 7.04 7.48
C HIS A 16 0.91 5.96 6.80
N PHE A 17 1.30 4.68 6.91
CA PHE A 17 0.49 3.55 6.45
C PHE A 17 -0.54 3.08 7.49
N ALA A 18 -0.44 3.50 8.74
CA ALA A 18 -1.36 3.05 9.78
C ALA A 18 -2.80 3.54 9.50
N GLY A 19 -3.73 2.61 9.36
CA GLY A 19 -5.16 2.90 9.18
C GLY A 19 -5.54 3.44 7.79
N LYS A 20 -4.64 3.35 6.81
CA LYS A 20 -4.90 3.76 5.43
C LYS A 20 -4.60 2.61 4.48
N ASP A 21 -5.26 2.63 3.32
CA ASP A 21 -4.92 1.70 2.26
C ASP A 21 -3.61 2.15 1.59
N ALA A 22 -2.63 1.25 1.60
CA ALA A 22 -1.28 1.45 1.08
C ALA A 22 -1.01 0.61 -0.16
N SER A 23 -2.04 0.00 -0.77
CA SER A 23 -1.88 -0.98 -1.85
C SER A 23 -1.11 -0.38 -3.02
N ARG A 24 -1.43 0.86 -3.40
CA ARG A 24 -0.69 1.56 -4.46
C ARG A 24 0.74 1.89 -4.05
N ALA A 25 0.96 2.35 -2.82
CA ALA A 25 2.29 2.66 -2.33
C ALA A 25 3.24 1.45 -2.37
N PHE A 26 2.79 0.26 -1.94
CA PHE A 26 3.60 -0.97 -1.98
C PHE A 26 3.98 -1.40 -3.40
N VAL A 27 3.12 -1.15 -4.37
CA VAL A 27 3.31 -1.54 -5.77
C VAL A 27 4.15 -0.53 -6.54
N THR A 28 3.92 0.76 -6.30
CA THR A 28 4.57 1.87 -7.03
C THR A 28 5.84 2.38 -6.35
N GLY A 29 6.05 2.04 -5.08
CA GLY A 29 7.09 2.63 -4.24
C GLY A 29 6.79 4.07 -3.79
N CYS A 30 5.59 4.58 -4.05
CA CYS A 30 5.16 5.92 -3.66
C CYS A 30 4.66 5.97 -2.22
N PHE A 31 5.56 5.90 -1.24
CA PHE A 31 5.16 5.71 0.16
C PHE A 31 4.51 6.95 0.81
N LYS A 32 4.72 8.16 0.30
CA LYS A 32 4.04 9.38 0.83
C LYS A 32 2.82 9.76 0.00
N SER A 33 2.92 9.71 -1.32
CA SER A 33 1.88 10.14 -2.27
C SER A 33 0.90 9.03 -2.69
N GLY A 34 1.29 7.75 -2.59
CA GLY A 34 0.53 6.58 -3.04
C GLY A 34 -0.36 5.93 -1.96
N LEU A 35 -0.76 6.67 -0.92
CA LEU A 35 -1.62 6.18 0.17
C LEU A 35 -3.09 6.08 -0.30
N THR A 36 -3.33 5.25 -1.31
CA THR A 36 -4.63 5.04 -1.92
C THR A 36 -4.85 3.57 -2.29
N TYR A 37 -6.11 3.18 -2.29
CA TYR A 37 -6.59 1.89 -2.77
C TYR A 37 -6.82 1.85 -4.28
N ASP A 38 -6.53 2.96 -4.98
CA ASP A 38 -6.70 3.05 -6.42
C ASP A 38 -5.63 2.26 -7.18
N THR A 39 -6.02 1.09 -7.68
CA THR A 39 -5.20 0.21 -8.51
C THR A 39 -5.36 0.47 -10.01
N ARG A 40 -6.17 1.47 -10.39
CA ARG A 40 -6.36 1.83 -11.80
C ARG A 40 -5.06 2.41 -12.36
N GLY A 41 -4.75 2.07 -13.62
CA GLY A 41 -3.52 2.49 -14.28
C GLY A 41 -2.31 1.60 -14.00
N PHE A 42 -2.46 0.48 -13.29
CA PHE A 42 -1.35 -0.45 -13.10
C PHE A 42 -0.97 -1.17 -14.41
N ASN A 43 0.32 -1.15 -14.70
CA ASN A 43 0.93 -2.00 -15.71
C ASN A 43 1.00 -3.46 -15.22
N ASP A 44 1.35 -4.39 -16.11
CA ASP A 44 1.33 -5.82 -15.75
C ASP A 44 2.39 -6.21 -14.71
N GLN A 45 3.50 -5.48 -14.62
CA GLN A 45 4.50 -5.69 -13.56
C GLN A 45 3.96 -5.26 -12.20
N GLN A 46 3.25 -4.14 -12.15
CA GLN A 46 2.60 -3.62 -10.94
C GLN A 46 1.50 -4.55 -10.44
N LYS A 47 0.71 -5.14 -11.33
CA LYS A 47 -0.28 -6.16 -10.95
C LYS A 47 0.38 -7.39 -10.32
N LYS A 48 1.48 -7.88 -10.90
CA LYS A 48 2.26 -8.99 -10.32
C LYS A 48 2.84 -8.64 -8.95
N ALA A 49 3.31 -7.40 -8.77
CA ALA A 49 3.80 -6.93 -7.49
C ALA A 49 2.66 -6.89 -6.44
N LEU A 50 1.44 -6.51 -6.83
CA LEU A 50 0.27 -6.54 -5.95
C LEU A 50 -0.03 -7.95 -5.46
N ASP A 51 -0.05 -8.93 -6.37
CA ASP A 51 -0.25 -10.34 -6.03
C ASP A 51 0.85 -10.87 -5.10
N HIS A 52 2.10 -10.48 -5.35
CA HIS A 52 3.23 -10.84 -4.50
C HIS A 52 3.07 -10.30 -3.07
N TRP A 53 2.75 -9.01 -2.93
CA TRP A 53 2.52 -8.40 -1.63
C TRP A 53 1.30 -9.01 -0.91
N SER A 54 0.21 -9.29 -1.63
CA SER A 54 -0.95 -9.99 -1.07
C SER A 54 -0.54 -11.34 -0.48
N GLY A 55 0.20 -12.15 -1.24
CA GLY A 55 0.71 -13.44 -0.78
C GLY A 55 1.69 -13.31 0.39
N PHE A 56 2.53 -12.27 0.43
CA PHE A 56 3.42 -12.01 1.57
C PHE A 56 2.63 -11.75 2.86
N PHE A 57 1.60 -10.89 2.82
CA PHE A 57 0.78 -10.60 4.00
C PHE A 57 -0.08 -11.78 4.41
N GLU A 58 -0.64 -12.53 3.46
CA GLU A 58 -1.47 -13.71 3.78
C GLU A 58 -0.67 -14.86 4.38
N ASN A 59 0.57 -15.07 3.95
CA ASN A 59 1.44 -16.14 4.47
C ASN A 59 2.27 -15.72 5.69
N SER A 60 2.27 -14.43 6.05
CA SER A 60 3.10 -13.95 7.16
C SER A 60 2.42 -14.20 8.51
N PRO A 61 3.00 -14.99 9.42
CA PRO A 61 2.47 -15.16 10.78
C PRO A 61 2.53 -13.86 11.59
N LYS A 62 3.28 -12.85 11.12
CA LYS A 62 3.42 -11.53 11.75
C LYS A 62 2.21 -10.63 11.50
N TYR A 63 1.45 -10.88 10.43
CA TYR A 63 0.34 -10.04 9.98
C TYR A 63 -0.93 -10.88 9.88
N PRO A 64 -1.58 -11.22 11.02
CA PRO A 64 -2.81 -11.99 10.99
C PRO A 64 -3.90 -11.23 10.24
N LYS A 65 -4.57 -11.91 9.30
CA LYS A 65 -5.69 -11.37 8.53
C LYS A 65 -6.87 -11.10 9.47
N VAL A 66 -7.16 -9.84 9.73
CA VAL A 66 -8.24 -9.41 10.64
C VAL A 66 -9.60 -9.35 9.93
N GLY A 67 -9.62 -9.10 8.62
CA GLY A 67 -10.84 -8.98 7.82
C GLY A 67 -10.60 -8.31 6.46
N THR A 68 -11.67 -7.85 5.83
CA THR A 68 -11.66 -7.15 4.53
C THR A 68 -12.03 -5.69 4.70
N VAL A 69 -11.34 -4.79 4.01
CA VAL A 69 -11.66 -3.35 4.03
C VAL A 69 -12.77 -3.07 3.02
N ILE A 70 -13.87 -2.49 3.48
CA ILE A 70 -14.95 -2.04 2.60
C ILE A 70 -14.61 -0.63 2.13
N LEU A 71 -14.34 -0.50 0.84
CA LEU A 71 -13.96 0.77 0.21
C LEU A 71 -15.10 1.29 -0.68
N PRO A 72 -15.32 2.61 -0.74
CA PRO A 72 -16.27 3.18 -1.67
C PRO A 72 -15.82 2.92 -3.12
N LYS A 73 -16.77 2.86 -4.04
CA LYS A 73 -16.44 2.71 -5.47
C LYS A 73 -15.72 3.97 -5.94
N ILE A 74 -14.58 3.81 -6.60
CA ILE A 74 -13.87 4.93 -7.21
C ILE A 74 -14.57 5.31 -8.50
N ASP A 75 -14.96 6.58 -8.64
CA ASP A 75 -15.58 7.08 -9.86
C ASP A 75 -14.59 6.97 -11.05
N PRO A 76 -14.98 6.41 -12.20
CA PRO A 76 -14.08 6.25 -13.36
C PRO A 76 -13.57 7.59 -13.95
N ASN A 77 -14.18 8.72 -13.57
CA ASN A 77 -13.83 10.05 -14.06
C ASN A 77 -12.80 10.79 -13.19
N VAL A 78 -12.42 10.28 -12.00
CA VAL A 78 -11.33 10.92 -11.24
C VAL A 78 -10.00 10.63 -11.94
N PRO A 79 -9.14 11.66 -12.15
CA PRO A 79 -7.84 11.47 -12.77
C PRO A 79 -7.03 10.41 -12.04
N LEU A 80 -6.33 9.57 -12.81
CA LEU A 80 -5.47 8.54 -12.25
C LEU A 80 -4.44 9.18 -11.32
N PRO A 81 -4.17 8.59 -10.14
CA PRO A 81 -3.10 9.05 -9.28
C PRO A 81 -1.79 9.05 -10.08
N LYS A 82 -1.07 10.18 -10.06
CA LYS A 82 0.22 10.27 -10.74
C LYS A 82 1.20 9.34 -10.04
N ASP A 83 1.88 8.51 -10.83
CA ASP A 83 2.99 7.73 -10.33
C ASP A 83 4.15 8.69 -9.99
N CYS A 84 4.70 8.53 -8.80
CA CYS A 84 5.83 9.29 -8.32
C CYS A 84 7.15 8.59 -8.69
N ASP A 85 8.29 9.23 -8.43
CA ASP A 85 9.58 8.54 -8.44
C ASP A 85 9.81 7.80 -7.11
N PRO A 86 9.86 6.46 -7.12
CA PRO A 86 9.97 5.66 -5.89
C PRO A 86 11.27 5.89 -5.11
N LYS A 87 12.36 6.28 -5.78
CA LYS A 87 13.65 6.55 -5.11
C LYS A 87 13.60 7.80 -4.24
N LEU A 88 12.75 8.76 -4.59
CA LEU A 88 12.55 10.01 -3.84
C LEU A 88 11.55 9.85 -2.68
N GLU A 89 10.67 8.86 -2.77
CA GLU A 89 9.57 8.66 -1.84
C GLU A 89 9.84 7.57 -0.79
N GLY A 90 11.00 6.92 -0.86
CA GLY A 90 11.44 5.93 0.11
C GLY A 90 10.87 4.52 -0.12
N GLY A 91 10.25 4.29 -1.28
CA GLY A 91 9.83 2.97 -1.70
C GLY A 91 11.03 2.15 -2.17
N ALA A 92 11.12 0.91 -1.70
CA ALA A 92 12.08 -0.04 -2.22
C ALA A 92 11.72 -0.36 -3.68
N VAL A 93 12.52 0.15 -4.63
CA VAL A 93 12.61 -0.34 -6.01
C VAL A 93 13.76 -1.30 -6.18
#